data_AF-A0A7I8DCD5-F1
#
_entry.id   AF-A0A7I8DCD5-F1
#
_cell.length_a   1.000
_cell.length_b   1.000
_cell.length_c   1.000
_cell.angle_alpha   90.00
_cell.angle_beta   90.00
_cell.angle_gamma   90.00
#
_symmetry.space_group_name_H-M   'P 1'
#
loop_
_entity.id
_entity.type
_entity.pdbx_description
1 polymer ?
#
loop_
_entity_poly.entity_id
_entity_poly.type
_entity_poly.pdbx_seq_one_letter_code
_entity_poly.pdbx_strand_id
1 'polypeptide(L)' 'MEKRNRYTAEFKTKVVLEVLREEQTVNEIAGKYEISPVMLSRWKGEFLERASMVFGRESKAAEMLPL' A
#
# COMPACT_ATOMS: atom_id res chain seq x y z
N MET A 1 19.56 11.76 10.56
CA MET A 1 18.53 11.05 11.34
C MET A 1 17.56 10.44 10.35
N GLU A 2 17.56 9.12 10.15
CA GLU A 2 16.45 8.48 9.44
C GLU A 2 16.40 7.02 9.90
N LYS A 3 15.52 6.73 10.84
CA LYS A 3 15.14 5.34 11.13
C LYS A 3 14.40 4.85 9.90
N ARG A 4 15.15 4.29 8.97
CA ARG A 4 14.68 3.57 7.78
C ARG A 4 13.40 2.83 8.15
N ASN A 5 12.32 3.23 7.49
CA ASN A 5 11.02 2.60 7.61
C ASN A 5 11.23 1.07 7.49
N ARG A 6 10.96 0.31 8.56
CA ARG A 6 11.31 -1.13 8.69
C ARG A 6 10.75 -2.01 7.57
N TYR A 7 9.75 -1.50 6.84
CA TYR A 7 9.04 -2.19 5.78
C TYR A 7 9.15 -1.43 4.45
N THR A 8 9.60 -2.12 3.41
CA THR A 8 9.68 -1.58 2.04
C THR A 8 8.28 -1.40 1.44
N ALA A 9 8.16 -0.54 0.42
CA ALA A 9 6.90 -0.35 -0.29
C ALA A 9 6.40 -1.68 -0.91
N GLU A 10 7.29 -2.43 -1.54
CA GLU A 10 6.99 -3.75 -2.12
C GLU A 10 6.44 -4.72 -1.07
N PHE A 11 7.05 -4.77 0.11
CA PHE A 11 6.58 -5.63 1.19
C PHE A 11 5.19 -5.22 1.66
N LYS A 12 4.95 -3.93 1.91
CA LYS A 12 3.61 -3.43 2.29
C LYS A 12 2.56 -3.80 1.25
N THR A 13 2.86 -3.61 -0.04
CA THR A 13 1.95 -3.96 -1.14
C THR A 13 1.64 -5.46 -1.13
N LYS A 14 2.66 -6.33 -1.03
CA LYS A 14 2.46 -7.78 -0.96
C LYS A 14 1.50 -8.19 0.16
N VAL A 15 1.74 -7.67 1.37
CA VAL A 15 0.93 -8.03 2.55
C VAL A 15 -0.50 -7.48 2.41
N VAL A 16 -0.67 -6.25 1.91
CA VAL A 16 -2.00 -5.68 1.67
C VAL A 16 -2.78 -6.47 0.62
N LEU A 17 -2.14 -6.91 -0.47
CA LEU A 17 -2.79 -7.74 -1.48
C LEU A 17 -3.28 -9.07 -0.89
N GLU A 18 -2.51 -9.69 0.01
CA GLU A 18 -2.95 -10.91 0.71
C GLU A 18 -4.19 -10.65 1.59
N VAL A 19 -4.29 -9.48 2.23
CA VAL A 19 -5.51 -9.08 2.96
C VAL A 19 -6.70 -8.88 2.01
N LEU A 20 -6.48 -8.31 0.83
CA LEU A 20 -7.53 -8.05 -0.16
C LEU A 20 -8.02 -9.31 -0.87
N ARG A 21 -7.27 -10.42 -0.82
CA ARG A 21 -7.74 -11.73 -1.31
C ARG A 21 -8.75 -12.39 -0.39
N GLU A 22 -8.83 -11.94 0.87
CA GLU A 22 -9.79 -12.44 1.87
C GLU A 22 -9.72 -13.95 2.16
N GLU A 23 -8.62 -14.60 1.78
CA GLU A 23 -8.35 -16.03 2.05
C GLU A 23 -7.97 -16.29 3.52
N GLN A 24 -7.51 -15.25 4.22
CA GLN A 24 -7.12 -15.26 5.63
C GLN A 24 -7.59 -13.95 6.27
N THR A 25 -7.86 -13.98 7.57
CA THR A 25 -8.20 -12.78 8.32
C THR A 25 -6.99 -11.86 8.48
N VAL A 26 -7.25 -10.57 8.75
CA VAL A 26 -6.19 -9.60 9.06
C VAL A 26 -5.30 -10.06 10.22
N ASN A 27 -5.86 -10.73 11.23
CA ASN A 27 -5.10 -11.22 12.38
C ASN A 27 -4.16 -12.38 12.03
N GLU A 28 -4.60 -13.30 11.18
CA GLU A 28 -3.76 -14.42 10.71
C GLU A 28 -2.60 -13.91 9.84
N ILE A 29 -2.88 -12.99 8.92
CA ILE A 29 -1.87 -12.38 8.06
C ILE A 29 -0.90 -11.54 8.91
N ALA A 30 -1.41 -10.76 9.87
CA ALA A 30 -0.60 -9.99 10.80
C ALA A 30 0.33 -10.89 11.62
N GLY A 31 -0.17 -12.01 12.14
CA GLY A 31 0.63 -13.01 12.85
C GLY A 31 1.71 -13.64 11.97
N LYS A 32 1.36 -14.02 10.73
CA LYS A 32 2.29 -14.62 9.75
C LYS A 32 3.52 -13.74 9.44
N TYR A 33 3.33 -12.43 9.43
CA TYR A 33 4.40 -11.46 9.09
C TYR A 33 4.96 -10.72 10.31
N GLU A 34 4.55 -11.08 11.53
CA GLU A 34 4.92 -10.42 12.79
C GLU A 34 4.62 -8.90 12.79
N ILE A 35 3.49 -8.53 12.18
CA ILE A 35 3.00 -7.15 12.09
C ILE A 35 1.84 -6.99 13.07
N SER A 36 1.66 -5.79 13.64
CA SER A 36 0.45 -5.49 14.41
C SER A 36 -0.78 -5.46 13.48
N PRO A 37 -1.91 -6.09 13.85
CA PRO A 37 -3.15 -6.03 13.07
C PRO A 37 -3.61 -4.60 12.77
N VAL A 38 -3.39 -3.66 13.71
CA VAL A 38 -3.71 -2.24 13.53
C VAL A 38 -2.87 -1.59 12.43
N MET A 39 -1.58 -1.93 12.38
CA MET A 39 -0.67 -1.43 11.34
C MET A 39 -1.04 -1.97 9.96
N LEU A 40 -1.42 -3.25 9.89
CA LEU A 40 -1.86 -3.87 8.64
C LEU A 40 -3.18 -3.26 8.13
N SER A 41 -4.14 -3.03 9.02
CA SER A 41 -5.38 -2.32 8.69
C SER A 41 -5.11 -0.90 8.17
N ARG A 42 -4.14 -0.18 8.76
CA ARG A 42 -3.72 1.13 8.27
C ARG A 42 -3.13 1.04 6.85
N TRP A 43 -2.24 0.08 6.58
CA TRP A 43 -1.66 -0.07 5.24
C TRP A 43 -2.72 -0.40 4.18
N LYS A 44 -3.71 -1.22 4.54
CA LYS A 44 -4.86 -1.49 3.67
C LYS A 44 -5.60 -0.19 3.31
N GLY A 45 -5.87 0.67 4.30
CA GLY A 45 -6.46 2.00 4.08
C GLY A 45 -5.61 2.86 3.15
N GLU A 46 -4.33 3.06 3.49
CA GLU A 46 -3.40 3.89 2.71
C GLU A 46 -3.25 3.40 1.25
N PHE A 47 -3.28 2.09 1.03
CA PHE A 47 -3.24 1.49 -0.30
C PHE A 47 -4.50 1.79 -1.10
N LEU A 48 -5.68 1.58 -0.52
CA LEU A 48 -6.96 1.81 -1.19
C LEU A 48 -7.18 3.29 -1.53
N GLU A 49 -6.78 4.20 -0.65
CA GLU A 49 -6.84 5.65 -0.90
C GLU A 49 -6.01 6.07 -2.12
N ARG A 50 -4.88 5.40 -2.36
CA ARG A 50 -3.98 5.71 -3.48
C ARG A 50 -4.21 4.82 -4.71
N ALA A 51 -4.96 3.73 -4.58
CA ALA A 51 -5.15 2.75 -5.64
C ALA A 51 -5.80 3.36 -6.89
N SER A 52 -6.70 4.33 -6.72
CA SER A 52 -7.35 5.04 -7.82
C SER A 52 -6.34 5.77 -8.73
N MET A 53 -5.22 6.26 -8.19
CA MET A 53 -4.18 6.97 -8.95
C MET A 53 -3.47 6.07 -9.97
N VAL A 54 -3.51 4.74 -9.79
CA VAL A 54 -2.90 3.79 -10.75
C VAL A 54 -3.62 3.83 -12.11
N PHE A 55 -4.94 4.01 -12.10
CA PHE A 55 -5.76 4.11 -13.31
C PHE A 55 -6.17 5.55 -13.64
N GLY A 56 -6.11 6.45 -12.65
CA GLY A 56 -6.29 7.89 -12.79
C GLY A 56 -5.09 8.54 -13.47
N ARG A 57 -4.96 8.37 -14.79
CA ARG A 57 -4.12 9.27 -15.59
C ARG A 57 -4.81 10.63 -15.66
N GLU A 58 -4.34 11.59 -14.88
CA GLU A 58 -4.33 12.98 -15.32
C GLU A 58 -2.93 13.28 -15.83
N SER A 59 -2.86 13.48 -17.14
CA SER A 59 -1.66 13.73 -17.93
C SER A 59 -0.91 14.99 -17.49
N LYS A 60 -0.16 14.96 -16.37
CA LYS A 60 0.80 16.03 -16.08
C LYS A 60 1.99 16.09 -17.05
N ALA A 61 2.16 15.08 -17.90
CA ALA A 61 3.15 15.10 -18.98
C ALA A 61 2.68 15.87 -20.24
N ALA A 62 1.40 16.26 -20.34
CA ALA A 62 0.88 17.02 -21.48
C ALA A 62 0.93 18.55 -21.29
N GLU A 63 1.34 19.03 -20.12
CA GLU A 63 1.33 20.46 -19.76
C GLU A 63 2.75 21.06 -19.68
N MET A 64 3.70 20.52 -20.46
CA MET A 64 5.05 21.09 -20.62
C MET A 64 5.48 21.14 -22.10
N LEU A 65 4.64 21.74 -22.93
CA LEU A 65 5.12 22.35 -24.18
C LEU A 65 4.77 23.84 -24.11
N PRO A 66 5.73 24.73 -23.82
CA PRO A 66 5.54 26.13 -24.16
C PRO A 66 5.47 26.22 -25.69
N LEU A 67 4.42 26.86 -26.20
CA LEU A 67 4.29 27.29 -27.59
C LEU A 67 5.42 28.25 -27.97
#